data_AF-A0A2V9FSB3-F1
#
_entry.id   AF-A0A2V9FSB3-F1
#
_cell.length_a   1.000
_cell.length_b   1.000
_cell.length_c   1.000
_cell.angle_alpha   90.00
_cell.angle_beta   90.00
_cell.angle_gamma   90.00
#
_symmetry.space_group_name_H-M   'P 1'
#
loop_
_entity.id
_entity.type
_entity.pdbx_description
1 polymer ?
#
loop_
_entity_poly.entity_id
_entity_poly.type
_entity_poly.pdbx_seq_one_letter_code
_entity_poly.pdbx_strand_id
1 'polypeptide(L)'
;MIVVRPEPAAAKERTAQAAKPSGTAAAKTQTNKNKDQQTASDDLNKKQSYLDAMEAAGFKNLTVDELIAMKIQGVTPEYVREIHELGFEPTPDELVGMRVQGITSEYVREMRAFDSHLNIDELIGMKVQGVTPEYIREFHDLGLQPSADDLIALKVQGVTPGYVKEMRATGLKPNTDELIGMKVQGITPEYVKSIEAAGFRDLDCDELIGAKVQGITPEFIEKARKHGFQNLTLDKLMALKHANIL
;
A
#
# COMPACT_ATOMS: atom_id res chain seq x y z
N MET A 1 11.09 65.27 12.60
CA MET A 1 11.59 65.78 13.89
C MET A 1 10.43 65.72 14.88
N ILE A 2 10.59 64.98 16.00
CA ILE A 2 9.92 65.13 17.32
C ILE A 2 8.39 64.80 17.36
N VAL A 3 7.94 63.62 17.83
CA VAL A 3 7.78 63.11 19.23
C VAL A 3 6.67 63.88 19.96
N VAL A 4 5.67 63.24 20.57
CA VAL A 4 5.61 62.94 22.03
C VAL A 4 4.28 62.23 22.35
N ARG A 5 4.34 61.11 23.10
CA ARG A 5 3.22 60.40 23.76
C ARG A 5 2.64 61.24 24.92
N PRO A 6 1.51 60.88 25.56
CA PRO A 6 1.65 60.02 26.76
C PRO A 6 0.43 59.11 27.11
N GLU A 7 0.74 58.00 27.79
CA GLU A 7 -0.11 57.24 28.74
C GLU A 7 -0.11 57.99 30.10
N PRO A 8 -0.99 57.75 31.13
CA PRO A 8 -0.93 56.49 31.91
C PRO A 8 -2.17 56.08 32.78
N ALA A 9 -2.08 54.86 33.37
CA ALA A 9 -2.44 54.46 34.76
C ALA A 9 -3.92 54.52 35.26
N ALA A 10 -4.39 53.81 36.30
CA ALA A 10 -4.04 52.60 37.08
C ALA A 10 -5.08 52.48 38.23
N ALA A 11 -5.41 51.27 38.69
CA ALA A 11 -5.96 51.00 40.04
C ALA A 11 -5.73 49.49 40.35
N LYS A 12 -4.77 49.12 41.21
CA LYS A 12 -4.81 48.97 42.71
C LYS A 12 -5.77 47.87 43.20
N GLU A 13 -5.51 47.06 44.24
CA GLU A 13 -4.36 46.54 45.00
C GLU A 13 -4.95 45.69 46.16
N ARG A 14 -4.10 44.92 46.86
CA ARG A 14 -4.26 44.21 48.17
C ARG A 14 -4.68 42.73 48.11
N THR A 15 -4.06 41.78 48.81
CA THR A 15 -3.15 41.83 49.98
C THR A 15 -2.34 40.53 50.14
N ALA A 16 -1.19 40.62 50.80
CA ALA A 16 -0.17 39.61 51.00
C ALA A 16 -0.24 38.88 52.37
N GLN A 17 0.39 37.69 52.47
CA GLN A 17 1.20 37.20 53.62
C GLN A 17 1.78 35.80 53.25
N ALA A 18 3.08 35.55 53.03
CA ALA A 18 4.32 35.67 53.82
C ALA A 18 4.64 34.43 54.68
N ALA A 19 5.73 33.71 54.34
CA ALA A 19 6.87 33.39 55.23
C ALA A 19 7.84 32.32 54.64
N LYS A 20 9.12 32.71 54.51
CA LYS A 20 10.37 31.91 54.42
C LYS A 20 10.97 31.80 55.86
N PRO A 21 12.05 31.04 56.23
CA PRO A 21 13.31 30.89 55.49
C PRO A 21 14.16 29.59 55.68
N SER A 22 15.31 29.64 54.99
CA SER A 22 16.42 28.70 54.73
C SER A 22 17.24 28.14 55.92
N GLY A 23 18.00 27.06 55.66
CA GLY A 23 19.19 26.66 56.43
C GLY A 23 19.87 25.38 55.90
N THR A 24 21.19 25.36 55.86
CA THR A 24 22.09 24.59 54.95
C THR A 24 22.75 23.31 55.52
N ALA A 25 23.07 22.38 54.59
CA ALA A 25 24.24 21.47 54.50
C ALA A 25 24.48 20.31 55.50
N ALA A 26 24.48 19.05 55.01
CA ALA A 26 25.66 18.14 54.95
C ALA A 26 25.26 16.65 54.71
N ALA A 27 25.87 16.06 53.67
CA ALA A 27 26.14 14.65 53.36
C ALA A 27 25.33 13.51 54.05
N LYS A 28 24.70 12.67 53.21
CA LYS A 28 24.85 11.20 53.24
C LYS A 28 24.44 10.58 51.90
N THR A 29 25.44 10.00 51.24
CA THR A 29 25.33 9.06 50.14
C THR A 29 24.40 7.91 50.52
N GLN A 30 23.25 7.78 49.85
CA GLN A 30 22.51 6.53 49.77
C GLN A 30 22.21 6.24 48.30
N THR A 31 23.04 5.37 47.76
CA THR A 31 22.90 4.68 46.48
C THR A 31 21.51 4.07 46.38
N ASN A 32 20.69 4.60 45.48
CA ASN A 32 19.31 4.17 45.27
C ASN A 32 19.28 2.90 44.38
N LYS A 33 19.72 1.76 44.93
CA LYS A 33 19.75 0.44 44.25
C LYS A 33 18.37 -0.18 43.99
N ASN A 34 17.29 0.41 44.49
CA ASN A 34 15.94 -0.20 44.45
C ASN A 34 15.13 0.12 43.19
N LYS A 35 15.47 1.18 42.43
CA LYS A 35 14.72 1.53 41.21
C LYS A 35 15.09 0.63 40.01
N ASP A 36 16.34 0.19 39.95
CA ASP A 36 16.85 -0.69 38.89
C ASP A 36 16.45 -2.16 39.10
N GLN A 37 16.22 -2.59 40.35
CA GLN A 37 15.78 -3.95 40.66
C GLN A 37 14.29 -4.17 40.37
N GLN A 38 13.46 -3.13 40.49
CA GLN A 38 12.01 -3.22 40.30
C GLN A 38 11.62 -3.17 38.81
N THR A 39 12.32 -2.37 38.00
CA THR A 39 12.17 -2.38 36.53
C THR A 39 12.71 -3.68 35.92
N ALA A 40 13.85 -4.18 36.40
CA ALA A 40 14.41 -5.44 35.91
C ALA A 40 13.54 -6.66 36.26
N SER A 41 12.88 -6.68 37.43
CA SER A 41 11.99 -7.78 37.82
C SER A 41 10.65 -7.75 37.09
N ASP A 42 10.07 -6.57 36.83
CA ASP A 42 8.87 -6.44 36.00
C ASP A 42 9.11 -6.82 34.53
N ASP A 43 10.27 -6.46 33.97
CA ASP A 43 10.67 -6.84 32.61
C ASP A 43 10.98 -8.34 32.49
N LEU A 44 11.59 -8.95 33.50
CA LEU A 44 11.82 -10.40 33.53
C LEU A 44 10.50 -11.18 33.65
N ASN A 45 9.56 -10.72 34.48
CA ASN A 45 8.26 -11.38 34.64
C ASN A 45 7.40 -11.26 33.38
N LYS A 46 7.46 -10.12 32.67
CA LYS A 46 6.84 -9.96 31.34
C LYS A 46 7.50 -10.81 30.26
N LYS A 47 8.83 -10.98 30.31
CA LYS A 47 9.57 -11.86 29.39
C LYS A 47 9.20 -13.33 29.60
N GLN A 48 9.12 -13.78 30.85
CA GLN A 48 8.68 -15.13 31.21
C GLN A 48 7.25 -15.36 30.70
N SER A 49 6.33 -14.43 30.97
CA SER A 49 4.94 -14.50 30.50
C SER A 49 4.81 -14.48 28.97
N TYR A 50 5.67 -13.76 28.25
CA TYR A 50 5.66 -13.75 26.79
C TYR A 50 6.20 -15.07 26.23
N LEU A 51 7.29 -15.60 26.78
CA LEU A 51 7.89 -16.87 26.37
C LEU A 51 6.91 -18.03 26.59
N ASP A 52 6.32 -18.13 27.78
CA ASP A 52 5.32 -19.16 28.10
C ASP A 52 4.11 -19.09 27.15
N ALA A 53 3.67 -17.88 26.80
CA ALA A 53 2.55 -17.67 25.89
C ALA A 53 2.89 -18.00 24.43
N MET A 54 4.14 -17.76 24.00
CA MET A 54 4.64 -18.13 22.67
C MET A 54 4.80 -19.65 22.54
N GLU A 55 5.28 -20.32 23.58
CA GLU A 55 5.34 -21.78 23.64
C GLU A 55 3.94 -22.40 23.58
N ALA A 56 2.98 -21.82 24.32
CA ALA A 56 1.57 -22.23 24.27
C ALA A 56 0.93 -21.97 22.90
N ALA A 57 1.41 -20.97 22.17
CA ALA A 57 0.99 -20.67 20.81
C ALA A 57 1.64 -21.60 19.75
N GLY A 58 2.54 -22.50 20.15
CA GLY A 58 3.14 -23.52 19.28
C GLY A 58 4.61 -23.27 18.92
N PHE A 59 5.17 -22.12 19.27
CA PHE A 59 6.58 -21.81 19.01
C PHE A 59 7.47 -22.33 20.12
N LYS A 60 7.87 -23.59 20.01
CA LYS A 60 8.85 -24.23 20.89
C LYS A 60 10.24 -24.06 20.28
N ASN A 61 11.23 -23.76 21.12
CA ASN A 61 12.65 -23.60 20.75
C ASN A 61 12.98 -22.33 19.95
N LEU A 62 12.29 -21.21 20.21
CA LEU A 62 12.74 -19.92 19.68
C LEU A 62 14.10 -19.54 20.28
N THR A 63 14.99 -19.05 19.43
CA THR A 63 16.23 -18.41 19.86
C THR A 63 15.92 -17.09 20.58
N VAL A 64 16.88 -16.64 21.40
CA VAL A 64 16.76 -15.35 22.10
C VAL A 64 16.61 -14.21 21.09
N ASP A 65 17.32 -14.27 19.97
CA ASP A 65 17.29 -13.24 18.93
C ASP A 65 15.93 -13.19 18.21
N GLU A 66 15.34 -14.34 17.88
CA GLU A 66 13.98 -14.41 17.30
C GLU A 66 12.93 -13.85 18.27
N LEU A 67 12.98 -14.23 19.55
CA LEU A 67 12.07 -13.69 20.56
C LEU A 67 12.16 -12.17 20.68
N ILE A 68 13.39 -11.63 20.67
CA ILE A 68 13.63 -10.19 20.70
C ILE A 68 13.08 -9.54 19.43
N ALA A 69 13.36 -10.09 18.24
CA ALA A 69 12.88 -9.56 16.97
C ALA A 69 11.35 -9.54 16.92
N MET A 70 10.70 -10.66 17.25
CA MET A 70 9.24 -10.78 17.35
C MET A 70 8.66 -9.74 18.31
N LYS A 71 9.26 -9.58 19.50
CA LYS A 71 8.78 -8.63 20.49
C LYS A 71 8.92 -7.18 20.04
N ILE A 72 10.06 -6.82 19.44
CA ILE A 72 10.35 -5.47 18.93
C ILE A 72 9.37 -5.11 17.80
N GLN A 73 9.10 -6.05 16.90
CA GLN A 73 8.18 -5.85 15.78
C GLN A 73 6.71 -6.00 16.18
N GLY A 74 6.45 -6.20 17.48
CA GLY A 74 5.11 -6.26 18.04
C GLY A 74 4.33 -7.50 17.64
N VAL A 75 4.99 -8.61 17.33
CA VAL A 75 4.36 -9.93 17.27
C VAL A 75 3.92 -10.27 18.69
N THR A 76 2.62 -10.53 18.89
CA THR A 76 2.07 -10.90 20.19
C THR A 76 1.62 -12.36 20.17
N PRO A 77 1.56 -13.05 21.32
CA PRO A 77 1.01 -14.40 21.39
C PRO A 77 -0.45 -14.44 20.90
N GLU A 78 -1.22 -13.37 21.13
CA GLU A 78 -2.58 -13.21 20.62
C GLU A 78 -2.61 -13.22 19.09
N TYR A 79 -1.74 -12.41 18.46
CA TYR A 79 -1.63 -12.34 17.01
C TYR A 79 -1.25 -13.69 16.41
N VAL A 80 -0.29 -14.40 17.02
CA VAL A 80 0.08 -15.75 16.59
C VAL A 80 -1.11 -16.69 16.62
N ARG A 81 -1.85 -16.73 17.74
CA ARG A 81 -3.02 -17.60 17.89
C ARG A 81 -4.08 -17.28 16.83
N GLU A 82 -4.34 -16.01 16.58
CA GLU A 82 -5.29 -15.57 15.55
C GLU A 82 -4.86 -16.03 14.15
N ILE A 83 -3.57 -15.93 13.82
CA ILE A 83 -3.05 -16.40 12.52
C ILE A 83 -3.13 -17.94 12.41
N HIS A 84 -2.85 -18.67 13.50
CA HIS A 84 -3.02 -20.13 13.57
C HIS A 84 -4.49 -20.55 13.44
N GLU A 85 -5.42 -19.84 14.06
CA GLU A 85 -6.87 -20.06 13.92
C GLU A 85 -7.36 -19.82 12.49
N LEU A 86 -6.67 -18.97 11.72
CA LEU A 86 -6.92 -18.77 10.30
C LEU A 86 -6.32 -19.88 9.41
N GLY A 87 -5.67 -20.88 10.02
CA GLY A 87 -5.11 -22.06 9.34
C GLY A 87 -3.70 -21.87 8.80
N PHE A 88 -2.99 -20.84 9.25
CA PHE A 88 -1.60 -20.59 8.86
C PHE A 88 -0.64 -20.93 9.99
N GLU A 89 0.47 -21.57 9.66
CA GLU A 89 1.56 -21.86 10.60
C GLU A 89 2.84 -21.15 10.14
N PRO A 90 2.90 -19.80 10.18
CA PRO A 90 4.06 -19.04 9.74
C PRO A 90 5.27 -19.33 10.63
N THR A 91 6.45 -19.26 10.05
CA THR A 91 7.72 -19.19 10.76
C THR A 91 7.84 -17.89 11.58
N PRO A 92 8.74 -17.83 12.58
CA PRO A 92 9.01 -16.60 13.33
C PRO A 92 9.38 -15.42 12.43
N ASP A 93 10.18 -15.67 11.39
CA ASP A 93 10.61 -14.67 10.42
C ASP A 93 9.43 -14.16 9.56
N GLU A 94 8.53 -15.04 9.12
CA GLU A 94 7.31 -14.65 8.41
C GLU A 94 6.39 -13.82 9.30
N LEU A 95 6.18 -14.19 10.57
CA LEU A 95 5.38 -13.38 11.51
C LEU A 95 5.95 -11.98 11.69
N VAL A 96 7.28 -11.89 11.81
CA VAL A 96 7.98 -10.60 11.85
C VAL A 96 7.74 -9.83 10.55
N GLY A 97 7.91 -10.46 9.39
CA GLY A 97 7.63 -9.87 8.08
C GLY A 97 6.20 -9.34 7.96
N MET A 98 5.21 -10.14 8.36
CA MET A 98 3.80 -9.77 8.37
C MET A 98 3.57 -8.52 9.23
N ARG A 99 4.14 -8.45 10.44
CA ARG A 99 3.99 -7.28 11.32
C ARG A 99 4.69 -6.04 10.78
N VAL A 100 5.88 -6.20 10.20
CA VAL A 100 6.61 -5.09 9.54
C VAL A 100 5.78 -4.50 8.40
N GLN A 101 5.07 -5.33 7.62
CA GLN A 101 4.19 -4.88 6.55
C GLN A 101 2.80 -4.43 7.04
N GLY A 102 2.53 -4.47 8.35
CA GLY A 102 1.25 -4.08 8.91
C GLY A 102 0.10 -5.04 8.54
N ILE A 103 0.40 -6.32 8.36
CA ILE A 103 -0.59 -7.38 8.12
C ILE A 103 -1.25 -7.74 9.44
N THR A 104 -2.56 -7.53 9.51
CA THR A 104 -3.40 -7.90 10.65
C THR A 104 -4.12 -9.22 10.38
N SER A 105 -4.54 -9.91 11.43
CA SER A 105 -5.44 -11.08 11.31
C SER A 105 -6.74 -10.72 10.56
N GLU A 106 -7.24 -9.49 10.74
CA GLU A 106 -8.38 -8.97 9.97
C GLU A 106 -8.09 -8.88 8.47
N TYR A 107 -6.94 -8.30 8.09
CA TYR A 107 -6.54 -8.27 6.68
C TYR A 107 -6.47 -9.69 6.11
N VAL A 108 -5.82 -10.62 6.81
CA VAL A 108 -5.74 -12.02 6.36
C VAL A 108 -7.13 -12.64 6.18
N ARG A 109 -8.06 -12.41 7.12
CA ARG A 109 -9.44 -12.90 7.07
C ARG A 109 -10.20 -12.32 5.88
N GLU A 110 -10.12 -11.01 5.68
CA GLU A 110 -10.78 -10.32 4.56
C GLU A 110 -10.22 -10.80 3.22
N MET A 111 -8.89 -10.95 3.10
CA MET A 111 -8.25 -11.44 1.88
C MET A 111 -8.65 -12.89 1.57
N ARG A 112 -8.68 -13.76 2.59
CA ARG A 112 -9.16 -15.15 2.45
C ARG A 112 -10.64 -15.29 2.11
N ALA A 113 -11.44 -14.26 2.33
CA ALA A 113 -12.83 -14.24 1.90
C ALA A 113 -12.96 -14.09 0.37
N PHE A 114 -11.96 -13.49 -0.29
CA PHE A 114 -11.91 -13.42 -1.76
C PHE A 114 -11.29 -14.67 -2.37
N ASP A 115 -10.17 -15.12 -1.79
CA ASP A 115 -9.52 -16.36 -2.20
C ASP A 115 -9.03 -17.14 -0.98
N SER A 116 -9.70 -18.27 -0.74
CA SER A 116 -9.41 -19.12 0.40
C SER A 116 -8.06 -19.85 0.32
N HIS A 117 -7.41 -19.86 -0.86
CA HIS A 117 -6.14 -20.53 -1.14
C HIS A 117 -4.91 -19.63 -0.98
N LEU A 118 -5.09 -18.34 -0.67
CA LEU A 118 -3.97 -17.41 -0.47
C LEU A 118 -3.00 -17.93 0.58
N ASN A 119 -1.72 -17.97 0.22
CA ASN A 119 -0.63 -18.28 1.14
C ASN A 119 -0.03 -17.01 1.78
N ILE A 120 0.87 -17.19 2.76
CA ILE A 120 1.47 -16.07 3.51
C ILE A 120 2.29 -15.15 2.59
N ASP A 121 3.09 -15.72 1.68
CA ASP A 121 3.92 -14.95 0.76
C ASP A 121 3.07 -14.08 -0.18
N GLU A 122 1.96 -14.62 -0.69
CA GLU A 122 1.00 -13.87 -1.50
C GLU A 122 0.37 -12.73 -0.71
N LEU A 123 -0.08 -12.99 0.53
CA LEU A 123 -0.64 -11.95 1.41
C LEU A 123 0.37 -10.84 1.70
N ILE A 124 1.64 -11.20 1.92
CA ILE A 124 2.74 -10.25 2.08
C ILE A 124 2.95 -9.46 0.79
N GLY A 125 3.05 -10.12 -0.35
CA GLY A 125 3.23 -9.48 -1.66
C GLY A 125 2.11 -8.49 -1.97
N MET A 126 0.86 -8.90 -1.77
CA MET A 126 -0.33 -8.05 -1.92
C MET A 126 -0.27 -6.84 -1.00
N LYS A 127 0.09 -7.01 0.28
CA LYS A 127 0.19 -5.90 1.24
C LYS A 127 1.29 -4.91 0.87
N VAL A 128 2.47 -5.42 0.48
CA VAL A 128 3.63 -4.63 0.06
C VAL A 128 3.28 -3.73 -1.13
N GLN A 129 2.50 -4.25 -2.08
CA GLN A 129 2.04 -3.49 -3.25
C GLN A 129 0.83 -2.60 -2.96
N GLY A 130 0.32 -2.60 -1.73
CA GLY A 130 -0.83 -1.80 -1.33
C GLY A 130 -2.16 -2.31 -1.90
N VAL A 131 -2.28 -3.62 -2.14
CA VAL A 131 -3.56 -4.27 -2.44
C VAL A 131 -4.40 -4.34 -1.17
N THR A 132 -5.62 -3.79 -1.23
CA THR A 132 -6.56 -3.78 -0.11
C THR A 132 -7.83 -4.57 -0.46
N PRO A 133 -8.56 -5.06 0.55
CA PRO A 133 -9.88 -5.68 0.36
C PRO A 133 -10.87 -4.80 -0.41
N GLU A 134 -10.83 -3.47 -0.21
CA GLU A 134 -11.64 -2.50 -0.98
C GLU A 134 -11.27 -2.53 -2.47
N TYR A 135 -9.96 -2.53 -2.78
CA TYR A 135 -9.48 -2.58 -4.14
C TYR A 135 -9.99 -3.84 -4.85
N ILE A 136 -9.91 -5.01 -4.20
CA ILE A 136 -10.43 -6.28 -4.75
C ILE A 136 -11.93 -6.20 -4.99
N ARG A 137 -12.70 -5.71 -4.01
CA ARG A 137 -14.16 -5.53 -4.13
C ARG A 137 -14.52 -4.65 -5.31
N GLU A 138 -13.82 -3.54 -5.53
CA GLU A 138 -14.09 -2.66 -6.65
C GLU A 138 -13.87 -3.33 -8.01
N PHE A 139 -12.89 -4.23 -8.16
CA PHE A 139 -12.74 -5.04 -9.38
C PHE A 139 -13.84 -6.10 -9.51
N HIS A 140 -14.22 -6.74 -8.40
CA HIS A 140 -15.32 -7.72 -8.38
C HIS A 140 -16.67 -7.08 -8.77
N ASP A 141 -16.94 -5.86 -8.29
CA ASP A 141 -18.12 -5.07 -8.66
C ASP A 141 -18.11 -4.68 -10.15
N LEU A 142 -16.93 -4.58 -10.75
CA LEU A 142 -16.75 -4.41 -12.18
C LEU A 142 -16.85 -5.76 -12.94
N GLY A 143 -17.13 -6.87 -12.27
CA GLY A 143 -17.23 -8.20 -12.87
C GLY A 143 -15.88 -8.77 -13.31
N LEU A 144 -14.77 -8.27 -12.75
CA LEU A 144 -13.43 -8.83 -12.93
C LEU A 144 -13.09 -9.66 -11.69
N GLN A 145 -12.45 -10.82 -11.88
CA GLN A 145 -12.01 -11.71 -10.81
C GLN A 145 -10.50 -11.95 -10.98
N PRO A 146 -9.66 -10.93 -10.74
CA PRO A 146 -8.21 -11.06 -10.88
C PRO A 146 -7.64 -12.03 -9.83
N SER A 147 -6.63 -12.81 -10.21
CA SER A 147 -5.85 -13.62 -9.27
C SER A 147 -5.00 -12.75 -8.32
N ALA A 148 -4.35 -13.36 -7.33
CA ALA A 148 -3.43 -12.64 -6.43
C ALA A 148 -2.29 -11.95 -7.21
N ASP A 149 -1.68 -12.68 -8.15
CA ASP A 149 -0.63 -12.19 -9.03
C ASP A 149 -1.13 -11.05 -9.93
N ASP A 150 -2.35 -11.17 -10.45
CA ASP A 150 -2.95 -10.12 -11.26
C ASP A 150 -3.22 -8.86 -10.44
N LEU A 151 -3.72 -8.99 -9.21
CA LEU A 151 -3.96 -7.84 -8.32
C LEU A 151 -2.67 -7.09 -8.01
N ILE A 152 -1.58 -7.83 -7.79
CA ILE A 152 -0.23 -7.28 -7.65
C ILE A 152 0.17 -6.56 -8.95
N ALA A 153 0.03 -7.20 -10.11
CA ALA A 153 0.39 -6.61 -11.40
C ALA A 153 -0.43 -5.34 -11.71
N LEU A 154 -1.74 -5.36 -11.47
CA LEU A 154 -2.64 -4.21 -11.60
C LEU A 154 -2.17 -3.04 -10.72
N LYS A 155 -1.79 -3.30 -9.46
CA LYS A 155 -1.26 -2.28 -8.56
C LYS A 155 0.08 -1.72 -9.03
N VAL A 156 1.01 -2.58 -9.44
CA VAL A 156 2.32 -2.19 -9.94
C VAL A 156 2.18 -1.29 -11.18
N GLN A 157 1.24 -1.59 -12.07
CA GLN A 157 0.98 -0.78 -13.28
C GLN A 157 0.08 0.44 -13.03
N GLY A 158 -0.40 0.65 -11.79
CA GLY A 158 -1.28 1.77 -11.45
C GLY A 158 -2.66 1.68 -12.12
N VAL A 159 -3.16 0.47 -12.36
CA VAL A 159 -4.52 0.24 -12.84
C VAL A 159 -5.49 0.53 -11.69
N THR A 160 -6.43 1.45 -11.92
CA THR A 160 -7.47 1.80 -10.94
C THR A 160 -8.85 1.36 -11.44
N PRO A 161 -9.80 1.08 -10.55
CA PRO A 161 -11.19 0.83 -10.94
C PRO A 161 -11.81 2.01 -11.72
N GLY A 162 -11.35 3.24 -11.47
CA GLY A 162 -11.68 4.42 -12.27
C GLY A 162 -11.23 4.29 -13.73
N TYR A 163 -9.98 3.90 -13.95
CA TYR A 163 -9.47 3.64 -15.30
C TYR A 163 -10.29 2.57 -16.03
N VAL A 164 -10.64 1.46 -15.36
CA VAL A 164 -11.49 0.42 -15.96
C VAL A 164 -12.85 0.98 -16.40
N LYS A 165 -13.49 1.82 -15.56
CA LYS A 165 -14.77 2.47 -15.90
C LYS A 165 -14.64 3.40 -17.10
N GLU A 166 -13.57 4.20 -17.16
CA GLU A 166 -13.31 5.11 -18.27
C GLU A 166 -13.05 4.36 -19.58
N MET A 167 -12.26 3.28 -19.54
CA MET A 167 -12.01 2.43 -20.71
C MET A 167 -13.30 1.73 -21.17
N ARG A 168 -14.16 1.29 -20.26
CA ARG A 168 -15.48 0.74 -20.64
C ARG A 168 -16.43 1.77 -21.23
N ALA A 169 -16.29 3.05 -20.85
CA ALA A 169 -17.07 4.13 -21.43
C ALA A 169 -16.70 4.42 -22.90
N THR A 170 -15.55 3.94 -23.40
CA THR A 170 -15.20 3.97 -24.82
C THR A 170 -15.78 2.78 -25.60
N GLY A 171 -16.64 1.96 -24.97
CA GLY A 171 -17.23 0.77 -25.59
C GLY A 171 -16.37 -0.49 -25.50
N LEU A 172 -15.13 -0.38 -25.00
CA LEU A 172 -14.25 -1.53 -24.80
C LEU A 172 -14.68 -2.37 -23.60
N LYS A 173 -14.32 -3.66 -23.61
CA LYS A 173 -14.56 -4.56 -22.48
C LYS A 173 -13.27 -5.30 -22.12
N PRO A 174 -12.25 -4.58 -21.62
CA PRO A 174 -10.97 -5.19 -21.35
C PRO A 174 -11.07 -6.18 -20.18
N ASN A 175 -10.42 -7.32 -20.34
CA ASN A 175 -10.13 -8.27 -19.27
C ASN A 175 -8.92 -7.79 -18.44
N THR A 176 -8.55 -8.55 -17.42
CA THR A 176 -7.47 -8.19 -16.49
C THR A 176 -6.11 -8.04 -17.19
N ASP A 177 -5.74 -8.98 -18.05
CA ASP A 177 -4.46 -8.97 -18.79
C ASP A 177 -4.39 -7.79 -19.77
N GLU A 178 -5.51 -7.54 -20.46
CA GLU A 178 -5.64 -6.40 -21.38
C GLU A 178 -5.48 -5.07 -20.62
N LEU A 179 -6.10 -4.92 -19.43
CA LEU A 179 -5.95 -3.71 -18.62
C LEU A 179 -4.50 -3.46 -18.21
N ILE A 180 -3.78 -4.52 -17.82
CA ILE A 180 -2.35 -4.47 -17.49
C ILE A 180 -1.57 -4.04 -18.74
N GLY A 181 -1.77 -4.72 -19.87
CA GLY A 181 -1.10 -4.43 -21.13
C GLY A 181 -1.35 -3.00 -21.62
N MET A 182 -2.60 -2.53 -21.53
CA MET A 182 -2.96 -1.17 -21.88
C MET A 182 -2.25 -0.13 -21.01
N LYS A 183 -2.15 -0.34 -19.69
CA LYS A 183 -1.40 0.56 -18.81
C LYS A 183 0.09 0.54 -19.09
N VAL A 184 0.68 -0.62 -19.32
CA VAL A 184 2.11 -0.76 -19.70
C VAL A 184 2.42 0.05 -20.95
N GLN A 185 1.53 0.05 -21.95
CA GLN A 185 1.70 0.81 -23.18
C GLN A 185 1.27 2.28 -23.08
N GLY A 186 0.78 2.73 -21.93
CA GLY A 186 0.28 4.10 -21.75
C GLY A 186 -0.96 4.40 -22.61
N ILE A 187 -1.84 3.41 -22.77
CA ILE A 187 -3.14 3.60 -23.42
C ILE A 187 -4.09 4.28 -22.45
N THR A 188 -4.64 5.41 -22.88
CA THR A 188 -5.61 6.20 -22.12
C THR A 188 -6.94 6.26 -22.89
N PRO A 189 -8.05 6.60 -22.20
CA PRO A 189 -9.33 6.83 -22.87
C PRO A 189 -9.24 7.88 -23.98
N GLU A 190 -8.37 8.88 -23.84
CA GLU A 190 -8.12 9.91 -24.86
C GLU A 190 -7.46 9.33 -26.11
N TYR A 191 -6.51 8.40 -25.94
CA TYR A 191 -5.91 7.70 -27.07
C TYR A 191 -6.98 6.92 -27.85
N VAL A 192 -7.81 6.13 -27.16
CA VAL A 192 -8.90 5.39 -27.80
C VAL A 192 -9.83 6.32 -28.58
N LYS A 193 -10.32 7.39 -27.95
CA LYS A 193 -11.17 8.40 -28.60
C LYS A 193 -10.50 9.07 -29.79
N SER A 194 -9.18 9.27 -29.75
CA SER A 194 -8.43 9.86 -30.87
C SER A 194 -8.37 8.93 -32.08
N ILE A 195 -8.25 7.62 -31.85
CA ILE A 195 -8.26 6.59 -32.90
C ILE A 195 -9.68 6.44 -33.47
N GLU A 196 -10.71 6.50 -32.62
CA GLU A 196 -12.12 6.54 -33.05
C GLU A 196 -12.46 7.78 -33.89
N ALA A 197 -11.99 8.95 -33.47
CA ALA A 197 -12.15 10.20 -34.23
C ALA A 197 -11.41 10.15 -35.58
N ALA A 198 -10.32 9.38 -35.64
CA ALA A 198 -9.65 9.04 -36.88
C ALA A 198 -10.41 7.98 -37.70
N GLY A 199 -11.65 7.62 -37.36
CA GLY A 199 -12.54 6.80 -38.18
C GLY A 199 -12.34 5.30 -38.06
N PHE A 200 -11.50 4.84 -37.12
CA PHE A 200 -11.38 3.42 -36.79
C PHE A 200 -12.40 3.09 -35.71
N ARG A 201 -13.39 2.27 -36.02
CA ARG A 201 -14.45 1.86 -35.10
C ARG A 201 -14.34 0.36 -34.85
N ASP A 202 -15.04 -0.12 -33.82
CA ASP A 202 -15.12 -1.53 -33.45
C ASP A 202 -13.75 -2.15 -33.13
N LEU A 203 -12.89 -1.35 -32.50
CA LEU A 203 -11.54 -1.74 -32.10
C LEU A 203 -11.58 -2.72 -30.93
N ASP A 204 -10.78 -3.76 -31.00
CA ASP A 204 -10.51 -4.59 -29.84
C ASP A 204 -9.31 -4.06 -29.01
N CYS A 205 -9.13 -4.60 -27.81
CA CYS A 205 -8.09 -4.14 -26.90
C CYS A 205 -6.69 -4.50 -27.42
N ASP A 206 -6.54 -5.66 -28.07
CA ASP A 206 -5.27 -6.16 -28.60
C ASP A 206 -4.78 -5.33 -29.79
N GLU A 207 -5.68 -4.92 -30.68
CA GLU A 207 -5.42 -4.00 -31.78
C GLU A 207 -4.92 -2.65 -31.25
N LEU A 208 -5.56 -2.10 -30.21
CA LEU A 208 -5.14 -0.85 -29.59
C LEU A 208 -3.77 -0.97 -28.92
N ILE A 209 -3.51 -2.08 -28.23
CA ILE A 209 -2.20 -2.41 -27.65
C ILE A 209 -1.15 -2.48 -28.76
N GLY A 210 -1.39 -3.26 -29.81
CA GLY A 210 -0.49 -3.41 -30.95
C GLY A 210 -0.22 -2.08 -31.66
N ALA A 211 -1.25 -1.28 -31.89
CA ALA A 211 -1.12 0.04 -32.49
C ALA A 211 -0.26 0.96 -31.62
N LYS A 212 -0.48 0.97 -30.31
CA LYS A 212 0.32 1.79 -29.39
C LYS A 212 1.77 1.33 -29.32
N VAL A 213 2.03 0.02 -29.25
CA VAL A 213 3.38 -0.60 -29.27
C VAL A 213 4.14 -0.18 -30.52
N GLN A 214 3.47 -0.20 -31.67
CA GLN A 214 4.08 0.20 -32.94
C GLN A 214 4.14 1.72 -33.08
N GLY A 215 3.57 2.50 -32.15
CA GLY A 215 3.55 3.96 -32.18
C GLY A 215 2.63 4.53 -33.25
N ILE A 216 1.52 3.86 -33.54
CA ILE A 216 0.44 4.38 -34.36
C ILE A 216 -0.23 5.49 -33.56
N THR A 217 -0.04 6.73 -34.02
CA THR A 217 -0.65 7.93 -33.43
C THR A 217 -1.60 8.57 -34.43
N PRO A 218 -2.50 9.48 -34.00
CA PRO A 218 -3.31 10.27 -34.91
C PRO A 218 -2.47 10.97 -36.01
N GLU A 219 -1.27 11.44 -35.68
CA GLU A 219 -0.35 12.06 -36.64
C GLU A 219 0.13 11.07 -37.70
N PHE A 220 0.43 9.82 -37.33
CA PHE A 220 0.79 8.77 -38.27
C PHE A 220 -0.37 8.42 -39.20
N ILE A 221 -1.58 8.33 -38.66
CA ILE A 221 -2.81 8.10 -39.43
C ILE A 221 -3.00 9.21 -40.47
N GLU A 222 -2.88 10.47 -40.06
CA GLU A 222 -3.00 11.62 -40.95
C GLU A 222 -1.88 11.67 -42.00
N LYS A 223 -0.65 11.27 -41.64
CA LYS A 223 0.45 11.11 -42.61
C LYS A 223 0.09 10.06 -43.67
N ALA A 224 -0.39 8.89 -43.27
CA ALA A 224 -0.80 7.85 -44.22
C ALA A 224 -1.91 8.34 -45.17
N ARG A 225 -2.91 9.06 -44.64
CA ARG A 225 -3.98 9.67 -45.45
C ARG A 225 -3.46 10.68 -46.45
N LYS A 226 -2.51 11.54 -46.06
CA LYS A 226 -1.88 12.53 -46.97
C LYS A 226 -1.15 11.88 -48.14
N HIS A 227 -0.62 10.67 -47.96
CA HIS A 227 0.00 9.89 -49.04
C HIS A 227 -1.02 9.16 -49.93
N GLY A 228 -2.33 9.38 -49.74
CA GLY A 228 -3.39 8.85 -50.58
C GLY A 228 -3.86 7.45 -50.19
N PHE A 229 -3.36 6.90 -49.08
CA PHE A 229 -3.85 5.63 -48.56
C PHE A 229 -5.27 5.79 -47.99
N GLN A 230 -6.26 5.23 -48.68
CA GLN A 230 -7.67 5.18 -48.26
C GLN A 230 -8.04 3.76 -47.79
N ASN A 231 -9.11 3.61 -47.00
CA ASN A 231 -9.56 2.32 -46.44
C ASN A 231 -8.48 1.56 -45.66
N LEU A 232 -7.75 2.29 -44.81
CA LEU A 232 -6.79 1.73 -43.87
C LEU A 232 -7.52 1.08 -42.70
N THR A 233 -7.05 -0.10 -42.29
CA THR A 233 -7.35 -0.72 -40.99
C THR A 233 -6.16 -0.48 -40.05
N LEU A 234 -6.34 -0.68 -38.74
CA LEU A 234 -5.24 -0.56 -37.78
C LEU A 234 -4.10 -1.52 -38.16
N ASP A 235 -4.43 -2.76 -38.52
CA ASP A 235 -3.47 -3.75 -39.02
C ASP A 235 -2.65 -3.27 -40.21
N LYS A 236 -3.28 -2.59 -41.17
CA LYS A 236 -2.56 -2.04 -42.33
C LYS A 236 -1.64 -0.91 -41.93
N LEU A 237 -2.05 -0.03 -41.02
CA LEU A 237 -1.20 1.03 -40.50
C LEU A 237 0.01 0.46 -39.77
N MET A 238 -0.22 -0.56 -38.95
CA MET A 238 0.81 -1.33 -38.28
C MET A 238 1.78 -1.95 -39.28
N ALA A 239 1.27 -2.64 -40.31
CA ALA A 239 2.10 -3.21 -41.37
C ALA A 239 2.91 -2.16 -42.15
N LEU A 240 2.32 -1.02 -42.48
CA LEU A 240 3.01 0.09 -43.16
C LEU A 240 4.17 0.61 -42.32
N LYS A 241 3.96 0.77 -41.01
CA LYS A 241 4.98 1.25 -40.09
C LYS A 241 6.08 0.23 -39.88
N HIS A 242 5.71 -1.04 -39.69
CA HIS A 242 6.67 -2.14 -39.55
C HIS A 242 7.57 -2.31 -40.79
N ALA A 243 7.00 -2.14 -41.98
CA ALA A 243 7.72 -2.19 -43.24
C ALA A 243 8.57 -0.93 -43.53
N ASN A 244 8.62 0.05 -42.61
CA ASN A 244 9.26 1.36 -42.79
C ASN A 244 8.81 2.08 -44.08
N ILE A 245 7.57 1.86 -44.51
CA ILE A 245 6.99 2.55 -45.67
C ILE A 245 6.62 3.98 -45.28
N LEU A 246 6.21 4.20 -44.02
CA LEU A 246 5.85 5.50 -43.45
C LEU A 246 6.42 5.71 -42.05
#